data_AF-A0A7X8DTR4-F1
#
_entry.id   AF-A0A7X8DTR4-F1
#
_cell.length_a   1.000
_cell.length_b   1.000
_cell.length_c   1.000
_cell.angle_alpha   90.00
_cell.angle_beta   90.00
_cell.angle_gamma   90.00
#
_symmetry.space_group_name_H-M   'P 1'
#
loop_
_entity.id
_entity.type
_entity.pdbx_description
1 polymer ?
#
loop_
_entity_poly.entity_id
_entity_poly.type
_entity_poly.pdbx_seq_one_letter_code
_entity_poly.pdbx_strand_id
1 'polypeptide(L)' 'MPTPHIESKDKNEIAKTVLMPGDPLRAKFIADTFLSDVKQFNSVRNVLGFTGNYKGRKISVMASGMG' A
#
# COMPACT_ATOMS: atom_id res chain seq x y z
N MET A 1 1.53 14.37 4.04
CA MET A 1 2.24 14.63 5.31
C MET A 1 2.53 13.29 5.94
N PRO A 2 3.80 12.98 6.24
CA PRO A 2 4.17 11.72 6.85
C PRO A 2 3.66 11.62 8.28
N THR A 3 3.53 10.39 8.78
CA THR A 3 3.28 10.04 10.18
C THR A 3 4.50 9.26 10.71
N PRO A 4 4.59 8.97 12.02
CA PRO A 4 5.70 8.19 12.57
C PRO A 4 5.88 6.78 11.96
N HIS A 5 4.85 6.24 11.31
CA HIS A 5 4.83 4.87 10.77
C HIS A 5 4.56 4.80 9.27
N ILE A 6 4.21 5.93 8.63
CA ILE A 6 3.86 6.00 7.21
C ILE A 6 4.54 7.22 6.59
N GLU A 7 5.50 6.99 5.70
CA GLU A 7 6.35 8.05 5.11
C GLU A 7 5.75 8.77 3.90
N SER A 8 4.50 8.47 3.54
CA SER A 8 3.84 9.06 2.37
C SER A 8 3.78 10.59 2.46
N LYS A 9 4.26 11.25 1.40
CA LYS A 9 4.41 12.70 1.36
C LYS A 9 3.10 13.39 0.97
N ASP A 10 2.30 12.75 0.13
CA ASP A 10 1.02 13.28 -0.38
C ASP A 10 -0.14 12.37 0.02
N LYS A 11 -1.23 12.97 0.53
CA LYS A 11 -2.48 12.26 0.86
C LYS A 11 -3.09 11.55 -0.37
N ASN A 12 -2.83 12.05 -1.58
CA ASN A 12 -3.33 11.46 -2.80
C ASN A 12 -2.57 10.18 -3.22
N GLU A 13 -1.45 9.84 -2.58
CA GLU A 13 -0.75 8.58 -2.85
C GLU A 13 -1.51 7.37 -2.35
N ILE A 14 -2.33 7.51 -1.31
CA ILE A 14 -3.14 6.43 -0.74
C ILE A 14 -4.56 6.54 -1.29
N ALA A 15 -5.06 5.46 -1.89
CA ALA A 15 -6.40 5.39 -2.43
C ALA A 15 -7.45 5.39 -1.31
N LYS A 16 -8.69 5.78 -1.65
CA LYS A 16 -9.82 5.72 -0.72
C LYS A 16 -10.14 4.29 -0.26
N THR A 17 -9.85 3.30 -1.09
CA THR A 17 -10.04 1.87 -0.79
C THR A 17 -8.68 1.23 -0.56
N VAL A 18 -8.49 0.63 0.62
CA VAL A 18 -7.23 0.00 1.03
C VAL A 18 -7.50 -1.45 1.44
N LEU A 19 -6.74 -2.39 0.87
CA LEU A 19 -6.68 -3.77 1.35
C LEU A 19 -5.55 -3.90 2.37
N MET A 20 -5.83 -4.51 3.52
CA MET A 20 -4.89 -4.54 4.65
C MET A 20 -4.53 -5.98 5.07
N PRO A 21 -3.67 -6.69 4.33
CA PRO A 21 -3.10 -7.94 4.82
C PRO A 21 -2.17 -7.67 6.01
N GLY A 22 -2.05 -8.62 6.95
CA GLY A 22 -1.10 -8.49 8.06
C GLY A 22 0.37 -8.55 7.62
N ASP A 23 0.67 -9.46 6.69
CA ASP A 23 2.02 -9.70 6.19
C ASP A 23 2.41 -8.72 5.07
N PRO A 24 3.54 -7.99 5.19
CA PRO A 24 4.03 -7.11 4.14
C PRO A 24 4.40 -7.82 2.84
N LEU A 25 4.87 -9.06 2.89
CA LEU A 25 5.17 -9.83 1.69
C LEU A 25 3.89 -10.21 0.94
N ARG A 26 2.79 -10.43 1.66
CA ARG A 26 1.47 -10.58 1.06
C ARG A 26 0.97 -9.27 0.43
N ALA A 27 1.20 -8.12 1.07
CA ALA A 27 0.87 -6.82 0.48
C ALA A 27 1.60 -6.63 -0.86
N LYS A 28 2.91 -6.95 -0.89
CA LYS A 28 3.73 -6.92 -2.11
C LYS A 28 3.22 -7.89 -3.17
N PHE A 29 2.94 -9.14 -2.80
CA PHE A 29 2.39 -10.14 -3.72
C PHE A 29 1.08 -9.68 -4.37
N ILE A 30 0.15 -9.12 -3.58
CA ILE A 30 -1.12 -8.61 -4.11
C ILE A 30 -0.88 -7.44 -5.07
N ALA A 31 0.00 -6.51 -4.71
CA ALA A 31 0.34 -5.37 -5.55
C ALA A 31 0.94 -5.83 -6.89
N ASP A 32 1.96 -6.69 -6.85
CA ASP A 32 2.67 -7.18 -8.04
C ASP A 32 1.78 -8.04 -8.96
N THR A 33 0.81 -8.77 -8.39
CA THR A 33 -0.01 -9.74 -9.14
C THR A 33 -1.28 -9.13 -9.72
N PHE A 34 -1.93 -8.21 -9.00
CA PHE A 34 -3.29 -7.77 -9.34
C PHE A 34 -3.37 -6.30 -9.76
N LEU A 35 -2.40 -5.46 -9.42
CA LEU A 35 -2.45 -4.03 -9.71
C LEU A 35 -1.57 -3.68 -10.92
N SER A 36 -1.98 -2.67 -11.70
CA SER A 36 -1.13 -1.98 -12.66
C SER A 36 -0.64 -0.64 -12.08
N ASP A 37 0.39 -0.05 -12.70
CA ASP A 37 0.94 1.26 -12.31
C ASP A 37 1.31 1.35 -10.82
N VAL A 38 1.89 0.27 -10.30
CA VAL A 38 2.17 0.12 -8.88
C VAL A 38 3.25 1.08 -8.43
N LYS A 39 2.96 1.87 -7.41
CA LYS A 39 3.91 2.71 -6.69
C LYS A 39 3.91 2.35 -5.21
N GLN A 40 5.09 2.07 -4.68
CA GLN A 40 5.27 1.92 -3.24
C GLN A 40 5.31 3.30 -2.58
N PHE A 41 4.47 3.52 -1.57
CA PHE A 41 4.41 4.77 -0.80
C PHE A 41 4.91 4.63 0.63
N ASN A 42 5.08 3.40 1.14
CA ASN A 42 5.61 3.15 2.48
C ASN A 42 6.56 1.96 2.54
N SER A 43 7.63 2.12 3.29
CA SER A 43 8.58 1.07 3.66
C SER A 43 8.96 1.08 5.15
N VAL A 44 8.52 2.10 5.90
CA VAL A 44 8.84 2.29 7.31
C VAL A 44 8.48 1.05 8.13
N ARG A 45 9.43 0.57 8.95
CA ARG A 45 9.29 -0.63 9.80
C ARG A 45 8.88 -1.91 9.05
N ASN A 46 9.22 -2.00 7.77
CA ASN A 46 8.80 -3.11 6.90
C ASN A 46 7.27 -3.20 6.71
N VAL A 47 6.53 -2.13 7.02
CA VAL A 47 5.08 -2.04 6.76
C VAL A 47 4.88 -1.57 5.32
N LEU A 48 5.04 -2.49 4.38
CA LEU A 48 5.00 -2.18 2.95
C LEU A 48 3.61 -1.68 2.54
N GLY A 49 3.57 -0.56 1.82
CA GLY A 49 2.36 0.07 1.30
C GLY A 49 2.49 0.43 -0.17
N PHE A 50 1.50 0.03 -0.97
CA PHE A 50 1.47 0.18 -2.41
C PHE A 50 0.14 0.79 -2.87
N THR A 51 0.18 1.53 -3.96
CA THR A 51 -1.00 2.01 -4.68
C THR A 51 -0.84 1.72 -6.15
N GLY A 52 -1.92 1.26 -6.79
CA GLY A 52 -1.98 1.03 -8.22
C GLY A 52 -3.42 1.04 -8.71
N ASN A 53 -3.65 0.50 -9.90
CA ASN A 53 -4.96 0.43 -10.52
C ASN A 53 -5.42 -1.02 -10.64
N TYR A 54 -6.66 -1.29 -10.22
CA TYR A 54 -7.36 -2.56 -10.45
C TYR A 54 -8.62 -2.29 -11.28
N LYS A 55 -8.68 -2.81 -12.51
CA LYS A 55 -9.83 -2.61 -13.43
C LYS A 55 -10.26 -1.14 -13.55
N GLY A 56 -9.29 -0.24 -13.72
CA GLY A 56 -9.50 1.20 -13.85
C GLY A 56 -9.82 1.94 -12.53
N ARG A 57 -9.79 1.24 -11.38
CA ARG A 57 -10.01 1.84 -10.06
C ARG A 57 -8.70 1.93 -9.29
N LYS A 58 -8.43 3.10 -8.71
CA LYS A 58 -7.27 3.30 -7.83
C LYS A 58 -7.48 2.56 -6.51
N ILE A 59 -6.59 1.62 -6.18
CA ILE A 59 -6.64 0.79 -4.98
C ILE A 59 -5.27 0.81 -4.30
N SER A 60 -5.26 0.83 -2.98
CA SER A 60 -4.04 0.65 -2.19
C SER A 60 -4.03 -0.70 -1.49
N VAL A 61 -2.84 -1.23 -1.24
CA VAL A 61 -2.61 -2.44 -0.47
C VAL A 61 -1.49 -2.15 0.51
N MET A 62 -1.72 -2.37 1.80
CA MET A 62 -0.75 -2.02 2.83
C MET A 62 -0.73 -3.03 3.96
N ALA A 63 0.46 -3.38 4.44
CA ALA A 63 0.60 -4.25 5.60
C ALA A 63 -0.03 -3.62 6.85
N SER A 64 -0.71 -4.40 7.69
CA SER A 64 -1.17 -3.94 9.01
C SER A 64 -0.28 -4.40 10.17
N GLY A 65 0.56 -5.40 9.95
CA GLY A 65 1.20 -6.15 11.03
C GLY A 65 0.26 -7.18 11.67
N MET A 66 0.70 -7.75 12.78
CA MET A 66 -0.03 -8.74 13.56
C MET A 66 -0.26 -8.20 14.97
N GLY A 67 -1.50 -8.24 15.46
CA GLY A 67 -1.84 -7.86 16.84
C GLY A 67 -1.81 -6.36 17.08
#